data_AF-A0AAV4GY60-F1
#
_entry.id   AF-A0AAV4GY60-F1
#
_cell.length_a   1.000
_cell.length_b   1.000
_cell.length_c   1.000
_cell.angle_alpha   90.00
_cell.angle_beta   90.00
_cell.angle_gamma   90.00
#
_symmetry.space_group_name_H-M   'P 1'
#
loop_
_entity.id
_entity.type
_entity.pdbx_description
1 polymer ?
#
loop_
_entity_poly.entity_id
_entity_poly.type
_entity_poly.pdbx_seq_one_letter_code
_entity_poly.pdbx_strand_id
1 'polypeptide(L)'
;MLGKLVHGEADMAMGALSITPQRSEVVDFSVPFLQTGITIIVAIRAGAISTTAFLEPYDYPSWSLILVFSVHATGASIFIFEWLSPYGLDQGKTPLSVHKFSLFRSFWLIWAMLFGASVSTDQPRGCASRFLANIWALFAVVFCASYTANLAAFMITKDDFYDLSGIQDWRVGY
;
A
#
# COMPACT_ATOMS: atom_id res chain seq x y z
N MET A 1 52.39 8.08 -18.17
CA MET A 1 52.59 9.23 -17.26
C MET A 1 53.69 8.94 -16.25
N LEU A 2 53.51 8.00 -15.32
CA LEU A 2 54.51 7.67 -14.29
C LEU A 2 55.90 7.31 -14.85
N GLY A 3 55.95 6.51 -15.92
CA GLY A 3 57.22 6.19 -16.59
C GLY A 3 57.99 7.42 -17.09
N LYS A 4 57.33 8.50 -17.51
CA LYS A 4 58.03 9.71 -17.96
C LYS A 4 58.70 10.48 -16.81
N LEU A 5 58.12 10.42 -15.61
CA LEU A 5 58.75 10.96 -14.41
C LEU A 5 60.00 10.17 -14.04
N VAL A 6 59.91 8.83 -14.09
CA VAL A 6 61.04 7.95 -13.75
C VAL A 6 62.21 8.09 -14.72
N HIS A 7 61.95 8.27 -16.01
CA HIS A 7 62.99 8.46 -17.03
C HIS A 7 63.49 9.91 -17.14
N GLY A 8 62.99 10.84 -16.32
CA GLY A 8 63.39 12.25 -16.36
C GLY A 8 62.91 13.02 -17.60
N GLU A 9 61.91 12.51 -18.32
CA GLU A 9 61.27 13.21 -19.45
C GLU A 9 60.21 14.22 -19.00
N ALA A 10 59.79 14.17 -17.73
CA ALA A 10 58.82 15.06 -17.13
C ALA A 10 59.17 15.35 -15.66
N ASP A 11 58.94 16.59 -15.22
CA ASP A 11 59.26 17.02 -13.86
C ASP A 11 58.08 16.86 -12.88
N MET A 12 56.84 16.86 -13.39
CA MET A 12 55.63 16.74 -12.58
C MET A 12 54.49 16.08 -13.37
N ALA A 13 53.66 15.29 -12.70
CA ALA A 13 52.41 14.78 -13.26
C ALA A 13 51.23 15.15 -12.36
N MET A 14 50.16 15.67 -12.98
CA MET A 14 48.90 15.99 -12.31
C MET A 14 47.77 15.22 -12.99
N GLY A 15 46.97 14.49 -12.21
CA GLY A 15 45.86 13.70 -12.71
C GLY A 15 45.27 12.77 -11.64
N ALA A 16 44.35 11.89 -12.04
CA ALA A 16 43.78 10.86 -11.19
C ALA A 16 44.80 9.72 -10.93
N LEU A 17 45.78 10.00 -10.07
CA LEU A 17 46.82 9.05 -9.68
C LEU A 17 46.54 8.51 -8.28
N SER A 18 46.26 7.22 -8.20
CA SER A 18 46.18 6.52 -6.92
C SER A 18 47.57 6.33 -6.33
N ILE A 19 47.72 6.70 -5.07
CA ILE A 19 48.92 6.46 -4.25
C ILE A 19 48.90 4.98 -3.87
N THR A 20 49.88 4.22 -4.36
CA THR A 20 50.09 2.82 -3.97
C THR A 20 51.53 2.63 -3.46
N PRO A 21 51.80 1.62 -2.62
CA PRO A 21 53.15 1.37 -2.11
C PRO A 21 54.19 1.22 -3.22
N GLN A 22 53.87 0.42 -4.26
CA GLN A 22 54.77 0.14 -5.37
C GLN A 22 55.09 1.39 -6.21
N ARG A 23 54.17 2.36 -6.28
CA ARG A 23 54.41 3.62 -6.99
C ARG A 23 55.23 4.59 -6.15
N SER A 24 55.06 4.56 -4.82
CA SER A 24 55.79 5.44 -3.90
C SER A 24 57.27 5.05 -3.73
N GLU A 25 57.67 3.86 -4.20
CA GLU A 25 59.08 3.45 -4.23
C GLU A 25 59.88 4.15 -5.35
N VAL A 26 59.21 4.64 -6.40
CA VAL A 26 59.85 5.18 -7.61
C VAL A 26 59.55 6.66 -7.85
N VAL A 27 58.52 7.23 -7.23
CA VAL A 27 58.17 8.65 -7.30
C VAL A 27 57.61 9.13 -5.96
N ASP A 28 57.82 10.41 -5.66
CA ASP A 28 57.24 11.07 -4.49
C ASP A 28 55.84 11.63 -4.81
N PHE A 29 54.91 11.50 -3.86
CA PHE A 29 53.56 12.06 -3.94
C PHE A 29 53.39 13.22 -2.94
N SER A 30 52.56 14.20 -3.30
CA SER A 30 52.09 15.21 -2.35
C SER A 30 51.11 14.60 -1.34
N VAL A 31 50.71 15.40 -0.34
CA VAL A 31 49.56 15.06 0.50
C VAL A 31 48.31 14.84 -0.38
N PRO A 32 47.48 13.83 -0.07
CA PRO A 32 46.29 13.54 -0.86
C PRO A 32 45.27 14.69 -0.73
N PHE A 33 44.81 15.21 -1.87
CA PHE A 33 43.80 16.28 -1.91
C PHE A 33 42.36 15.74 -2.05
N LEU A 34 42.22 14.47 -2.45
CA LEU A 34 40.92 13.80 -2.63
C LEU A 34 41.02 12.36 -2.12
N GLN A 35 40.12 11.96 -1.22
CA GLN A 35 39.95 10.57 -0.81
C GLN A 35 38.90 9.91 -1.71
N THR A 36 39.30 8.86 -2.43
CA THR A 36 38.42 8.07 -3.30
C THR A 36 38.33 6.63 -2.83
N GLY A 37 37.15 6.02 -2.94
CA GLY A 37 36.94 4.59 -2.72
C GLY A 37 36.55 3.87 -4.02
N ILE A 38 36.49 2.54 -3.95
CA ILE A 38 35.92 1.71 -5.02
C ILE A 38 34.46 1.45 -4.64
N THR A 39 33.54 1.71 -5.57
CA THR A 39 32.12 1.40 -5.43
C THR A 39 31.64 0.60 -6.62
N ILE A 40 30.62 -0.22 -6.41
CA ILE A 40 29.93 -0.95 -7.47
C ILE A 40 28.70 -0.14 -7.86
N ILE A 41 28.51 0.08 -9.17
CA ILE A 41 27.32 0.73 -9.71
C ILE A 41 26.45 -0.36 -10.34
N VAL A 42 25.18 -0.40 -9.97
CA VAL A 42 24.22 -1.42 -10.42
C VAL A 42 23.04 -0.73 -11.11
N ALA A 43 22.53 -1.32 -12.18
CA ALA A 43 21.32 -0.83 -12.82
C ALA A 43 20.11 -1.05 -11.92
N ILE A 44 19.28 -0.03 -11.77
CA ILE A 44 18.02 -0.11 -11.04
C ILE A 44 17.01 -0.88 -11.91
N ARG A 45 16.41 -1.94 -11.35
CA ARG A 45 15.30 -2.64 -11.99
C ARG A 45 14.00 -2.24 -11.31
N ALA A 46 13.06 -1.70 -12.09
CA ALA A 46 11.71 -1.44 -11.60
C ALA A 46 11.05 -2.78 -11.26
N GLY A 47 10.65 -2.95 -10.00
CA GLY A 47 9.90 -4.12 -9.56
C GLY A 47 8.56 -4.25 -10.29
N ALA A 48 8.12 -5.49 -10.51
CA ALA A 48 6.76 -5.75 -10.97
C ALA A 48 5.78 -5.50 -9.80
N ILE A 49 4.66 -4.84 -10.08
CA ILE A 49 3.59 -4.67 -9.09
C ILE A 49 3.02 -6.07 -8.80
N SER A 50 3.07 -6.50 -7.53
CA SER A 50 2.48 -7.77 -7.12
C SER A 50 0.99 -7.81 -7.43
N THR A 51 0.47 -8.95 -7.86
CA THR A 51 -0.98 -9.14 -8.06
C THR A 51 -1.77 -9.00 -6.77
N THR A 52 -1.12 -9.11 -5.60
CA THR A 52 -1.73 -8.91 -4.27
C THR A 52 -1.70 -7.46 -3.78
N ALA A 53 -1.12 -6.53 -4.56
CA ALA A 53 -0.95 -5.12 -4.18
C ALA A 53 -2.27 -4.42 -3.79
N PHE A 54 -3.41 -4.92 -4.27
CA PHE A 54 -4.72 -4.38 -3.90
C PHE A 54 -5.12 -4.67 -2.44
N LEU A 55 -4.53 -5.67 -1.79
CA LEU A 55 -4.79 -6.00 -0.37
C LEU A 55 -3.83 -5.31 0.59
N GLU A 56 -2.70 -4.82 0.10
CA GLU A 56 -1.65 -4.17 0.91
C GLU A 56 -2.04 -2.87 1.63
N PRO A 57 -3.06 -2.09 1.22
CA PRO A 57 -3.45 -0.89 1.94
C PRO A 57 -3.87 -1.09 3.41
N TYR A 58 -4.24 -2.32 3.79
CA TYR A 58 -4.63 -2.68 5.15
C TYR A 58 -4.10 -4.06 5.53
N ASP A 59 -3.74 -4.23 6.80
CA ASP A 59 -3.38 -5.54 7.34
C ASP A 59 -4.57 -6.51 7.33
N TYR A 60 -4.29 -7.81 7.24
CA TYR A 60 -5.28 -8.88 7.36
C TYR A 60 -6.26 -8.73 8.55
N PRO A 61 -5.82 -8.45 9.80
CA PRO A 61 -6.75 -8.21 10.90
C PRO A 61 -7.68 -7.02 10.64
N SER A 62 -7.17 -5.92 10.06
CA SER A 62 -7.96 -4.72 9.75
C SER A 62 -9.04 -5.02 8.70
N TRP A 63 -8.69 -5.77 7.65
CA TRP A 63 -9.66 -6.25 6.65
C TRP A 63 -10.79 -7.07 7.28
N SER A 64 -10.46 -7.98 8.19
CA SER A 64 -11.49 -8.81 8.86
C SER A 64 -12.42 -7.99 9.74
N LEU A 65 -11.89 -7.01 10.47
CA LEU A 65 -12.69 -6.11 11.32
C LEU A 65 -13.64 -5.26 10.47
N ILE A 66 -13.17 -4.73 9.34
CA ILE A 66 -13.98 -3.85 8.49
C ILE A 66 -15.02 -4.64 7.70
N LEU A 67 -14.62 -5.69 6.97
CA LEU A 67 -15.53 -6.41 6.06
C LEU A 67 -16.43 -7.41 6.77
N VAL A 68 -15.95 -8.04 7.84
CA VAL A 68 -16.73 -9.06 8.55
C VAL A 68 -17.42 -8.40 9.72
N PHE A 69 -16.68 -7.84 10.68
CA PHE A 69 -17.29 -7.39 11.93
C PHE A 69 -18.23 -6.18 11.72
N SER A 70 -17.80 -5.13 11.02
CA SER A 70 -18.59 -3.91 10.82
C SER A 70 -19.86 -4.14 9.99
N VAL A 71 -19.75 -4.88 8.88
CA VAL A 71 -20.89 -5.23 8.01
C VAL A 71 -21.91 -6.09 8.75
N HIS A 72 -21.44 -7.11 9.48
CA HIS A 72 -22.35 -8.02 10.19
C HIS A 72 -23.00 -7.34 11.40
N ALA A 73 -22.25 -6.53 12.15
CA ALA A 73 -22.78 -5.76 13.27
C ALA A 73 -23.84 -4.75 12.81
N THR A 74 -23.60 -4.03 11.71
CA THR A 74 -24.55 -3.04 11.19
C THR A 74 -25.79 -3.70 10.60
N GLY A 75 -25.63 -4.79 9.84
CA GLY A 75 -26.76 -5.57 9.30
C GLY A 75 -27.63 -6.18 10.40
N ALA A 76 -27.02 -6.73 11.45
CA ALA A 76 -27.74 -7.24 12.62
C ALA A 76 -28.46 -6.10 13.39
N SER A 77 -27.80 -4.96 13.56
CA SER A 77 -28.39 -3.80 14.23
C SER A 77 -29.62 -3.27 13.48
N ILE A 78 -29.53 -3.09 12.16
CA ILE A 78 -30.67 -2.64 11.34
C ILE A 78 -31.81 -3.65 11.41
N PHE A 79 -31.52 -4.95 11.37
CA PHE A 79 -32.54 -5.99 11.54
C PHE A 79 -33.22 -5.93 12.92
N ILE A 80 -32.46 -5.80 13.99
CA ILE A 80 -32.99 -5.70 15.36
C ILE A 80 -33.86 -4.44 15.51
N PHE A 81 -33.41 -3.30 15.00
CA PHE A 81 -34.20 -2.06 15.07
C PHE A 81 -35.46 -2.10 14.22
N GLU A 82 -35.44 -2.77 13.06
CA GLU A 82 -36.64 -2.97 12.26
C GLU A 82 -37.61 -3.97 12.94
N TRP A 83 -37.08 -5.00 13.61
CA TRP A 83 -37.87 -5.97 14.39
C TRP A 83 -38.52 -5.36 15.64
N LEU A 84 -37.79 -4.52 16.36
CA LEU A 84 -38.28 -3.83 17.56
C LEU A 84 -39.16 -2.61 17.23
N SER A 85 -39.10 -2.12 16.00
CA SER A 85 -39.90 -0.97 15.57
C SER A 85 -41.38 -1.37 15.44
N PRO A 86 -42.32 -0.68 16.12
CA PRO A 86 -43.75 -0.91 15.97
C PRO A 86 -44.30 -0.59 14.56
N TYR A 87 -43.46 -0.01 13.70
CA TYR A 87 -43.73 0.25 12.27
C TYR A 87 -43.10 -0.79 11.32
N GLY A 88 -42.19 -1.65 11.79
CA GLY A 88 -41.47 -2.63 10.95
C GLY A 88 -42.21 -3.97 10.82
N LEU A 89 -42.93 -4.38 11.88
CA LEU A 89 -43.98 -5.38 11.80
C LEU A 89 -45.32 -4.64 11.79
N ASP A 90 -45.86 -4.44 10.59
CA ASP A 90 -47.15 -3.79 10.35
C ASP A 90 -48.21 -4.33 11.32
N GLN A 91 -48.73 -3.44 12.19
CA GLN A 91 -49.82 -3.73 13.12
C GLN A 91 -51.13 -3.99 12.36
N GLY A 92 -51.21 -5.11 11.65
CA GLY A 92 -52.44 -5.73 11.18
C GLY A 92 -53.28 -4.94 10.17
N LYS A 93 -52.70 -4.02 9.36
CA LYS A 93 -53.48 -3.19 8.42
C LYS A 93 -53.19 -3.40 6.93
N THR A 94 -52.21 -4.22 6.54
CA THR A 94 -52.05 -4.65 5.14
C THR A 94 -51.90 -6.17 5.05
N PRO A 95 -52.45 -6.82 3.99
CA PRO A 95 -52.41 -8.28 3.88
C PRO A 95 -50.96 -8.76 3.80
N LEU A 96 -50.61 -9.63 4.74
CA LEU A 96 -49.37 -10.41 4.81
C LEU A 96 -48.95 -10.97 3.43
N SER A 97 -48.13 -10.23 2.69
CA SER A 97 -47.41 -10.76 1.52
C SER A 97 -46.28 -9.86 1.03
N VAL A 98 -46.36 -8.54 1.24
CA VAL A 98 -45.49 -7.58 0.52
C VAL A 98 -44.19 -7.22 1.26
N HIS A 99 -44.10 -7.39 2.58
CA HIS A 99 -42.90 -6.98 3.32
C HIS A 99 -42.17 -8.18 3.95
N LYS A 100 -41.34 -8.85 3.14
CA LYS A 100 -40.39 -9.87 3.62
C LYS A 100 -39.01 -9.23 3.80
N PHE A 101 -38.88 -8.36 4.80
CA PHE A 101 -37.57 -7.86 5.23
C PHE A 101 -36.81 -9.03 5.88
N SER A 102 -36.01 -9.72 5.07
CA SER A 102 -35.22 -10.88 5.50
C SER A 102 -33.83 -10.42 5.94
N LEU A 103 -33.25 -11.08 6.96
CA LEU A 103 -31.87 -10.90 7.40
C LEU A 103 -30.89 -10.89 6.22
N PHE A 104 -31.07 -11.81 5.29
CA PHE A 104 -30.23 -11.94 4.09
C PHE A 104 -30.33 -10.71 3.17
N ARG A 105 -31.52 -10.11 3.04
CA ARG A 105 -31.72 -8.88 2.25
C ARG A 105 -31.11 -7.66 2.94
N SER A 106 -31.11 -7.65 4.28
CA SER A 106 -30.46 -6.59 5.06
C SER A 106 -28.94 -6.65 4.92
N PHE A 107 -28.34 -7.83 5.03
CA PHE A 107 -26.90 -7.99 4.77
C PHE A 107 -26.52 -7.66 3.32
N TRP A 108 -27.34 -8.08 2.35
CA TRP A 108 -27.15 -7.73 0.96
C TRP A 108 -27.20 -6.22 0.71
N LEU A 109 -28.16 -5.51 1.33
CA LEU A 109 -28.25 -4.04 1.26
C LEU A 109 -26.98 -3.37 1.79
N ILE A 110 -26.47 -3.83 2.94
CA ILE A 110 -25.27 -3.26 3.57
C ILE A 110 -24.02 -3.50 2.74
N TRP A 111 -23.89 -4.68 2.15
CA TRP A 111 -22.86 -5.00 1.16
C TRP A 111 -22.97 -4.13 -0.10
N ALA A 112 -24.17 -3.94 -0.63
CA ALA A 112 -24.41 -3.11 -1.80
C ALA A 112 -24.05 -1.64 -1.55
N MET A 113 -24.43 -1.11 -0.38
CA MET A 113 -24.07 0.26 0.05
C MET A 113 -22.55 0.42 0.19
N LEU A 114 -21.84 -0.59 0.70
CA LEU A 114 -20.38 -0.52 0.86
C LEU A 114 -19.65 -0.32 -0.48
N PHE A 115 -20.14 -0.94 -1.54
CA PHE A 115 -19.55 -0.84 -2.89
C PHE A 115 -20.24 0.21 -3.78
N GLY A 116 -21.14 1.02 -3.23
CA GLY A 116 -21.85 2.05 -4.00
C GLY A 116 -22.82 1.50 -5.05
N ALA A 117 -23.23 0.23 -4.94
CA ALA A 117 -24.21 -0.37 -5.83
C ALA A 117 -25.63 0.08 -5.45
N SER A 118 -26.35 0.70 -6.38
CA SER A 118 -27.77 1.03 -6.17
C SER A 118 -28.62 -0.24 -6.31
N VAL A 119 -28.89 -0.91 -5.19
CA VAL A 119 -29.82 -2.05 -5.17
C VAL A 119 -31.24 -1.57 -4.93
N SER A 120 -32.15 -2.01 -5.78
CA SER A 120 -33.61 -1.86 -5.64
C SER A 120 -34.15 -2.79 -4.55
N THR A 121 -33.66 -2.62 -3.32
CA THR A 121 -34.15 -3.31 -2.13
C THR A 121 -35.05 -2.38 -1.34
N ASP A 122 -36.04 -2.97 -0.66
CA ASP A 122 -36.94 -2.24 0.24
C ASP A 122 -36.12 -1.43 1.25
N GLN A 123 -36.32 -0.11 1.25
CA GLN A 123 -35.64 0.78 2.19
C GLN A 123 -36.22 0.60 3.60
N PRO A 124 -35.38 0.65 4.65
CA PRO A 124 -35.85 0.56 6.02
C PRO A 124 -36.87 1.68 6.30
N ARG A 125 -38.00 1.32 6.91
CA ARG A 125 -39.12 2.25 7.14
C ARG A 125 -39.03 2.91 8.52
N GLY A 126 -38.37 2.25 9.48
CA GLY A 126 -38.12 2.79 10.81
C GLY A 126 -37.27 4.05 10.80
N CYS A 127 -37.59 5.02 11.67
CA CYS A 127 -36.80 6.26 11.79
C CYS A 127 -35.34 5.96 12.25
N ALA A 128 -35.20 5.02 13.20
CA ALA A 128 -33.90 4.58 13.72
C ALA A 128 -33.06 3.81 12.67
N SER A 129 -33.68 2.91 11.90
CA SER A 129 -33.00 2.13 10.87
C SER A 129 -32.58 2.99 9.67
N ARG A 130 -33.36 4.01 9.31
CA ARG A 130 -32.94 5.04 8.33
C ARG A 130 -31.74 5.85 8.79
N PHE A 131 -31.73 6.26 10.06
CA PHE A 131 -30.60 6.99 10.63
C PHE A 131 -29.32 6.14 10.61
N LEU A 132 -29.40 4.87 11.01
CA LEU A 132 -28.28 3.93 10.94
C LEU A 132 -27.82 3.64 9.51
N ALA A 133 -28.75 3.51 8.56
CA ALA A 133 -28.39 3.35 7.15
C ALA A 133 -27.63 4.57 6.60
N ASN A 134 -27.98 5.79 7.02
CA ASN A 134 -27.23 7.00 6.65
C ASN A 134 -25.84 7.05 7.27
N ILE A 135 -25.69 6.63 8.53
CA ILE A 135 -24.37 6.51 9.19
C ILE A 135 -23.53 5.47 8.44
N TRP A 136 -24.11 4.33 8.08
CA TRP A 136 -23.44 3.30 7.29
C TRP A 136 -23.02 3.82 5.92
N ALA A 137 -23.88 4.56 5.23
CA ALA A 137 -23.57 5.16 3.94
C ALA A 137 -22.39 6.17 4.05
N LEU A 138 -22.36 6.99 5.10
CA LEU A 138 -21.24 7.89 5.36
C LEU A 138 -19.95 7.09 5.61
N PHE A 139 -20.01 6.04 6.44
CA PHE A 139 -18.88 5.15 6.69
C PHE A 139 -18.37 4.50 5.40
N ALA A 140 -19.25 3.99 4.54
CA ALA A 140 -18.89 3.36 3.27
C ALA A 140 -18.15 4.33 2.34
N VAL A 141 -18.62 5.57 2.22
CA VAL A 141 -17.96 6.60 1.41
C VAL A 141 -16.57 6.93 1.95
N VAL A 142 -16.46 7.16 3.27
CA VAL A 142 -15.16 7.45 3.91
C VAL A 142 -14.20 6.28 3.77
N PHE A 143 -14.67 5.05 3.97
CA PHE A 143 -13.87 3.84 3.83
C PHE A 143 -13.35 3.68 2.39
N CYS A 144 -14.22 3.83 1.40
CA CYS A 144 -13.84 3.73 -0.02
C CYS A 144 -12.81 4.82 -0.37
N ALA A 145 -13.04 6.06 0.05
CA ALA A 145 -12.11 7.16 -0.18
C ALA A 145 -10.73 6.90 0.45
N SER A 146 -10.69 6.46 1.71
CA SER A 146 -9.45 6.12 2.42
C SER A 146 -8.72 4.93 1.79
N TYR A 147 -9.45 3.89 1.36
CA TYR A 147 -8.88 2.75 0.65
C TYR A 147 -8.24 3.19 -0.67
N THR A 148 -8.95 3.98 -1.49
CA THR A 148 -8.42 4.51 -2.75
C THR A 148 -7.20 5.41 -2.51
N ALA A 149 -7.22 6.25 -1.48
CA ALA A 149 -6.08 7.10 -1.12
C ALA A 149 -4.85 6.28 -0.69
N ASN A 150 -5.02 5.28 0.17
CA ASN A 150 -3.94 4.42 0.62
C ASN A 150 -3.39 3.54 -0.50
N LEU A 151 -4.28 3.01 -1.35
CA LEU A 151 -3.88 2.26 -2.54
C LEU A 151 -3.08 3.14 -3.50
N ALA A 152 -3.50 4.38 -3.73
CA ALA A 152 -2.76 5.33 -4.57
C ALA A 152 -1.38 5.64 -3.98
N ALA A 153 -1.29 5.88 -2.66
CA ALA A 153 -0.02 6.09 -1.98
C ALA A 153 0.92 4.89 -2.17
N PHE A 154 0.40 3.67 -2.01
CA PHE A 154 1.14 2.43 -2.21
C PHE A 154 1.58 2.24 -3.68
N MET A 155 0.74 2.56 -4.66
CA MET A 155 1.09 2.43 -6.07
C MET A 155 2.15 3.45 -6.53
N ILE A 156 2.28 4.58 -5.85
CA ILE A 156 3.31 5.59 -6.13
C ILE A 156 4.66 5.15 -5.59
N THR A 157 4.68 4.50 -4.43
CA THR A 157 5.90 3.92 -3.86
C THR A 157 6.33 2.72 -4.70
N LYS A 158 7.32 2.93 -5.58
CA LYS A 158 8.00 1.84 -6.27
C LYS A 158 9.14 1.34 -5.41
N ASP A 159 9.13 0.06 -5.07
CA ASP A 159 10.32 -0.58 -4.52
C ASP A 159 11.34 -0.77 -5.66
N ASP A 160 12.42 0.00 -5.59
CA ASP A 160 13.57 -0.15 -6.46
C ASP A 160 14.41 -1.34 -5.98
N PHE A 161 14.57 -2.34 -6.83
CA PHE A 161 15.37 -3.53 -6.51
C PHE A 161 16.79 -3.37 -7.07
N TYR A 162 17.77 -3.55 -6.19
CA TYR A 162 19.19 -3.62 -6.56
C TYR A 162 19.56 -5.09 -6.80
N ASP A 163 20.15 -5.38 -7.96
CA ASP A 163 20.52 -6.77 -8.36
C ASP A 163 21.74 -7.30 -7.57
N LEU A 164 22.50 -6.41 -6.95
CA LEU A 164 23.67 -6.75 -6.13
C LEU A 164 23.55 -6.09 -4.76
N SER A 165 23.79 -6.90 -3.73
CA SER A 165 23.71 -6.50 -2.33
C SER A 165 25.00 -5.85 -1.81
N GLY A 166 26.13 -6.05 -2.51
CA GLY A 166 27.42 -5.45 -2.17
C GLY A 166 28.61 -6.30 -2.61
N ILE A 167 29.77 -6.04 -2.02
CA ILE A 167 31.02 -6.76 -2.34
C ILE A 167 31.03 -8.21 -1.84
N GLN A 168 30.21 -8.52 -0.83
CA GLN A 168 30.05 -9.87 -0.29
C GLN A 168 29.01 -10.71 -1.05
N ASP A 169 28.43 -10.16 -2.11
CA ASP A 169 27.48 -10.88 -2.94
C ASP A 169 28.20 -12.06 -3.62
N TRP A 170 27.63 -13.26 -3.50
CA TRP A 170 28.21 -14.49 -4.05
C TRP A 170 28.38 -14.43 -5.57
N ARG A 171 27.61 -13.58 -6.26
CA ARG A 171 27.74 -13.36 -7.71
C ARG A 171 28.96 -12.54 -8.12
N VAL A 172 29.55 -11.79 -7.20
CA VAL A 172 30.69 -10.89 -7.44
C VAL A 172 32.03 -11.62 -7.22
N GLY A 173 32.04 -12.67 -6.39
CA GLY A 173 33.25 -13.44 -6.09
C GLY A 173 33.43 -14.66 -6.99
N TYR A 174 34.11 -14.50 -8.12
CA TYR A 174 34.84 -15.57 -8.83
C TYR A 174 36.12 -15.01 -9.45
#